data_AF-A0A2H6NGT0-F1
#
_entry.id   AF-A0A2H6NGT0-F1
#
_cell.length_a   1.000
_cell.length_b   1.000
_cell.length_c   1.000
_cell.angle_alpha   90.00
_cell.angle_beta   90.00
_cell.angle_gamma   90.00
#
_symmetry.space_group_name_H-M   'P 1'
#
loop_
_entity.id
_entity.type
_entity.pdbx_description
1 polymer ?
#
loop_
_entity_poly.entity_id
_entity_poly.type
_entity_poly.pdbx_seq_one_letter_code
_entity_poly.pdbx_strand_id
1 'polypeptide(L)'
;SGGNVPTRFPCISPAESSGQGWGVAVVIRESLRPREITVPQTAGCESLLVRWDLGGPRAVLLTYLTPCHVTTALPDLLDVIATVAVEVPGLIVMGDFNLPSAGGTSGEVREF
;
A
#
# COMPACT_ATOMS: atom_id res chain seq x y z
N SER A 1 -12.58 11.42 -17.25
CA SER A 1 -11.70 12.55 -17.61
C SER A 1 -10.30 12.18 -17.19
N GLY A 2 -9.48 11.70 -18.13
CA GLY A 2 -8.15 11.15 -17.84
C GLY A 2 -7.16 12.27 -17.54
N GLY A 3 -6.62 12.31 -16.33
CA GLY A 3 -5.54 13.21 -15.96
C GLY A 3 -4.29 12.86 -16.76
N ASN A 4 -3.76 13.83 -17.50
CA ASN A 4 -2.55 13.67 -18.29
C ASN A 4 -1.35 13.50 -17.34
N VAL A 5 -0.85 12.28 -17.21
CA VAL A 5 0.36 11.99 -16.44
C VAL A 5 1.55 12.45 -17.29
N PRO A 6 2.39 13.37 -16.80
CA PRO A 6 3.53 13.83 -17.58
C PRO A 6 4.41 12.63 -17.94
N THR A 7 4.83 12.56 -19.21
CA THR A 7 5.52 11.43 -19.89
C THR A 7 6.76 10.87 -19.20
N ARG A 8 7.21 11.49 -18.10
CA ARG A 8 8.37 11.10 -17.28
C ARG A 8 7.99 10.27 -16.04
N PHE A 9 6.71 9.99 -15.85
CA PHE A 9 6.20 9.21 -14.73
C PHE A 9 5.28 8.10 -15.24
N PRO A 10 5.74 6.85 -15.37
CA PRO A 10 4.83 5.72 -15.52
C PRO A 10 3.86 5.64 -14.34
N CYS A 11 2.58 5.42 -14.65
CA CYS A 11 1.57 5.03 -13.68
C CYS A 11 1.48 3.52 -13.63
N ILE A 12 1.57 2.97 -12.43
CA ILE A 12 1.35 1.55 -12.18
C ILE A 12 0.07 1.45 -11.35
N SER A 13 -0.89 0.66 -11.83
CA SER A 13 -2.17 0.40 -11.20
C SER A 13 -2.40 -1.11 -11.15
N PRO A 14 -2.83 -1.68 -10.01
CA PRO A 14 -3.20 -3.08 -9.93
C PRO A 14 -4.35 -3.40 -10.89
N ALA A 15 -4.39 -4.62 -11.43
CA ALA A 15 -5.47 -5.07 -12.29
C ALA A 15 -6.80 -5.11 -11.52
N GLU A 16 -7.83 -4.45 -12.07
CA GLU A 16 -9.15 -4.31 -11.45
C GLU A 16 -9.85 -5.67 -11.29
N SER A 17 -10.11 -6.10 -10.05
CA SER A 17 -11.13 -7.12 -9.78
C SER A 17 -12.48 -6.43 -9.59
N SER A 18 -13.27 -6.38 -10.65
CA SER A 18 -14.71 -6.02 -10.63
C SER A 18 -15.09 -4.64 -10.05
N GLY A 19 -14.96 -3.59 -10.86
CA GLY A 19 -16.05 -2.62 -11.08
C GLY A 19 -16.27 -1.48 -10.07
N GLN A 20 -15.71 -1.47 -8.86
CA GLN A 20 -15.82 -0.31 -7.97
C GLN A 20 -14.73 -0.26 -6.89
N GLY A 21 -13.45 -0.37 -7.28
CA GLY A 21 -12.32 -0.15 -6.38
C GLY A 21 -11.84 1.30 -6.44
N TRP A 22 -11.54 1.91 -5.28
CA TRP A 22 -10.85 3.20 -5.19
C TRP A 22 -9.36 2.96 -5.49
N GLY A 23 -9.06 2.66 -6.76
CA GLY A 23 -7.79 2.11 -7.19
C GLY A 23 -6.58 2.89 -6.66
N VAL A 24 -5.66 2.13 -6.06
CA VAL A 24 -4.36 2.61 -5.59
C VAL A 24 -3.44 2.81 -6.80
N ALA A 25 -2.91 4.02 -7.02
CA ALA A 25 -2.00 4.33 -8.12
C ALA A 25 -0.66 4.84 -7.61
N VAL A 26 0.43 4.33 -8.19
CA VAL A 26 1.79 4.79 -7.90
C VAL A 26 2.36 5.52 -9.12
N VAL A 27 2.86 6.73 -8.88
CA VAL A 27 3.50 7.59 -9.90
C VAL A 27 4.98 7.67 -9.57
N ILE A 28 5.83 6.98 -10.33
CA ILE A 28 7.28 6.95 -10.09
C ILE A 28 8.02 7.52 -11.28
N ARG A 29 9.09 8.30 -11.03
CA ARG A 29 9.96 8.82 -12.09
C ARG A 29 10.58 7.68 -12.88
N GLU A 30 10.42 7.70 -14.20
CA GLU A 30 10.92 6.68 -15.12
C GLU A 30 12.44 6.45 -14.99
N SER A 31 13.20 7.49 -14.65
CA SER A 31 14.65 7.41 -14.44
C SER A 31 15.06 6.41 -13.36
N LEU A 32 14.14 6.06 -12.44
CA LEU A 32 14.37 5.06 -11.41
C LEU A 32 14.23 3.62 -11.94
N ARG A 33 13.73 3.43 -13.16
CA ARG A 33 13.43 2.11 -13.77
C ARG A 33 12.56 1.25 -12.85
N PRO A 34 11.36 1.73 -12.48
CA PRO A 34 10.47 1.01 -11.58
C PRO A 34 10.07 -0.33 -12.18
N ARG A 35 9.98 -1.35 -11.31
CA ARG A 35 9.43 -2.67 -11.63
C ARG A 35 8.32 -2.98 -10.65
N GLU A 36 7.13 -3.24 -11.18
CA GLU A 36 6.04 -3.78 -10.39
C GLU A 36 6.36 -5.23 -9.99
N ILE A 37 6.09 -5.56 -8.74
CA ILE A 37 6.23 -6.90 -8.19
C ILE A 37 4.86 -7.33 -7.70
N THR A 38 4.44 -8.52 -8.11
CA THR A 38 3.23 -9.13 -7.58
C THR A 38 3.40 -9.38 -6.09
N VAL A 39 2.55 -8.74 -5.29
CA VAL A 39 2.41 -9.00 -3.85
C VAL A 39 1.18 -9.88 -3.61
N PRO A 40 1.23 -10.78 -2.62
CA PRO A 40 0.05 -11.53 -2.20
C PRO A 40 -1.09 -10.57 -1.88
N GLN A 41 -2.23 -10.74 -2.53
CA GLN A 41 -3.44 -9.99 -2.21
C GLN A 41 -4.22 -10.75 -1.14
N THR A 42 -4.56 -10.06 -0.06
CA THR A 42 -5.40 -10.59 1.02
C THR A 42 -6.77 -9.93 0.98
N ALA A 43 -7.79 -10.65 1.47
CA ALA A 43 -9.16 -10.14 1.47
C ALA A 43 -9.25 -8.85 2.30
N GLY A 44 -9.71 -7.75 1.67
CA GLY A 44 -9.77 -6.44 2.32
C GLY A 44 -8.43 -5.69 2.40
N CYS A 45 -7.41 -6.14 1.68
CA CYS A 45 -6.12 -5.47 1.52
C CYS A 45 -5.73 -5.40 0.04
N GLU A 46 -5.77 -4.19 -0.52
CA GLU A 46 -5.23 -3.92 -1.84
C GLU A 46 -3.79 -3.43 -1.70
N SER A 47 -2.85 -4.09 -2.35
CA SER A 47 -1.43 -3.71 -2.25
C SER A 47 -0.72 -3.70 -3.60
N LEU A 48 0.21 -2.76 -3.74
CA LEU A 48 1.08 -2.61 -4.90
C LEU A 48 2.53 -2.43 -4.44
N LEU A 49 3.41 -3.36 -4.83
CA LEU A 49 4.83 -3.28 -4.55
C LEU A 49 5.57 -2.83 -5.80
N VAL A 50 6.30 -1.71 -5.69
CA VAL A 50 7.18 -1.25 -6.76
C VAL A 50 8.62 -1.22 -6.26
N ARG A 51 9.51 -1.90 -6.97
CA ARG A 51 10.94 -1.96 -6.68
C ARG A 51 11.75 -1.17 -7.70
N TRP A 52 12.88 -0.63 -7.25
CA TRP A 52 13.90 -0.07 -8.13
C TRP A 52 15.29 -0.23 -7.52
N ASP A 53 16.30 -0.35 -8.38
CA ASP A 53 17.69 -0.65 -7.95
C ASP A 53 18.64 0.54 -8.13
N LEU A 54 18.13 1.70 -8.55
CA LEU A 54 18.96 2.88 -8.75
C LEU A 54 19.48 3.41 -7.39
N GLY A 55 20.77 3.21 -7.14
CA GLY A 55 21.44 3.59 -5.89
C GLY A 55 21.20 2.61 -4.74
N GLY A 56 20.94 1.33 -5.04
CA GLY A 56 20.70 0.24 -4.09
C GLY A 56 19.26 -0.29 -4.16
N PRO A 57 18.99 -1.47 -3.58
CA PRO A 57 17.65 -2.07 -3.59
C PRO A 57 16.71 -1.20 -2.75
N ARG A 58 15.68 -0.66 -3.39
CA ARG A 58 14.62 0.14 -2.77
C ARG A 58 13.26 -0.30 -3.25
N ALA A 59 12.27 -0.11 -2.41
CA ALA A 59 10.90 -0.47 -2.73
C ALA A 59 9.90 0.44 -2.04
N VAL A 60 8.74 0.61 -2.67
CA VAL A 60 7.56 1.17 -2.03
C VAL A 60 6.45 0.13 -2.08
N LEU A 61 5.91 -0.20 -0.92
CA LEU A 61 4.66 -0.94 -0.79
C LEU A 61 3.55 0.08 -0.52
N LEU A 62 2.64 0.23 -1.48
CA LEU A 62 1.45 1.06 -1.35
C LEU A 62 0.29 0.15 -0.96
N THR A 63 -0.37 0.42 0.18
CA THR A 63 -1.43 -0.44 0.71
C THR A 63 -2.68 0.34 1.06
N TYR A 64 -3.84 -0.22 0.72
CA TYR A 64 -5.15 0.21 1.18
C TYR A 64 -5.81 -0.94 1.96
N LEU A 65 -6.10 -0.71 3.23
CA LEU A 65 -6.89 -1.64 4.04
C LEU A 65 -8.33 -1.17 4.12
N THR A 66 -9.26 -2.03 3.75
CA THR A 66 -10.69 -1.75 3.91
C THR A 66 -11.01 -1.61 5.40
N PRO A 67 -11.71 -0.53 5.84
CA PRO A 67 -11.98 -0.28 7.26
C PRO A 67 -12.57 -1.46 8.04
N CYS A 68 -13.41 -2.28 7.40
CA CYS A 68 -14.05 -3.44 8.02
C CYS A 68 -13.15 -4.68 8.15
N HIS A 69 -11.98 -4.70 7.49
CA HIS A 69 -11.05 -5.84 7.47
C HIS A 69 -9.71 -5.53 8.13
N VAL A 70 -9.53 -4.36 8.73
CA VAL A 70 -8.24 -3.93 9.33
C VAL A 70 -7.71 -4.98 10.32
N THR A 71 -8.54 -5.48 11.22
CA THR A 71 -8.11 -6.44 12.25
C THR A 71 -7.72 -7.81 11.69
N THR A 72 -8.32 -8.22 10.56
CA THR A 72 -8.05 -9.52 9.93
C THR A 72 -6.93 -9.45 8.90
N ALA A 73 -6.80 -8.34 8.17
CA ALA A 73 -5.86 -8.18 7.07
C ALA A 73 -4.52 -7.57 7.52
N LEU A 74 -4.48 -6.84 8.65
CA LEU A 74 -3.24 -6.24 9.16
C LEU A 74 -2.17 -7.27 9.53
N PRO A 75 -2.46 -8.40 10.21
CA PRO A 75 -1.45 -9.42 10.49
C PRO A 75 -0.80 -9.96 9.22
N ASP A 76 -1.62 -10.34 8.23
CA ASP A 76 -1.12 -10.86 6.95
C ASP A 76 -0.26 -9.81 6.21
N LEU A 77 -0.68 -8.54 6.26
CA LEU A 77 0.09 -7.44 5.69
C LEU A 77 1.44 -7.26 6.38
N LEU A 78 1.50 -7.41 7.71
CA LEU A 78 2.76 -7.33 8.45
C LEU A 78 3.72 -8.47 8.08
N ASP A 79 3.21 -9.67 7.83
CA ASP A 79 4.02 -10.81 7.36
C ASP A 79 4.60 -10.55 5.96
N VAL A 80 3.80 -9.96 5.05
CA VAL A 80 4.27 -9.51 3.74
C VAL A 80 5.35 -8.44 3.89
N ILE A 81 5.12 -7.42 4.73
CA ILE A 81 6.10 -6.35 4.98
C ILE A 81 7.40 -6.92 5.52
N ALA A 82 7.34 -7.82 6.51
CA ALA A 82 8.52 -8.44 7.10
C ALA A 82 9.32 -9.22 6.05
N THR A 83 8.64 -9.98 5.19
CA THR A 83 9.27 -10.73 4.10
C THR A 83 9.98 -9.81 3.12
N VAL A 84 9.30 -8.75 2.66
CA VAL A 84 9.86 -7.80 1.71
C VAL A 84 10.99 -6.97 2.32
N ALA A 85 10.91 -6.61 3.60
CA ALA A 85 11.92 -5.80 4.28
C ALA A 85 13.27 -6.53 4.42
N VAL A 86 13.26 -7.87 4.53
CA VAL A 86 14.49 -8.68 4.52
C VAL A 86 15.18 -8.62 3.16
N GLU A 87 14.40 -8.65 2.07
CA GLU A 87 14.94 -8.55 0.70
C GLU A 87 15.34 -7.12 0.31
N VAL A 88 14.64 -6.13 0.87
CA VAL A 88 14.80 -4.71 0.54
C VAL A 88 14.88 -3.90 1.82
N PRO A 89 16.10 -3.69 2.38
CA PRO A 89 16.29 -2.87 3.57
C PRO A 89 15.80 -1.42 3.42
N GLY A 90 15.68 -0.93 2.17
CA GLY A 90 15.12 0.38 1.82
C GLY A 90 13.62 0.37 1.50
N LEU A 91 12.86 -0.57 2.06
CA LEU A 91 11.40 -0.64 1.89
C LEU A 91 10.72 0.54 2.59
N ILE A 92 9.86 1.24 1.86
CA ILE A 92 8.97 2.27 2.38
C ILE A 92 7.54 1.73 2.28
N VAL A 93 6.81 1.69 3.40
CA VAL A 93 5.40 1.28 3.42
C VAL A 93 4.54 2.52 3.60
N MET A 94 3.58 2.73 2.70
CA MET A 94 2.69 3.89 2.71
C MET A 94 1.29 3.50 2.26
N GLY A 95 0.31 4.35 2.59
CA GLY A 95 -1.07 4.18 2.16
C GLY A 95 -2.04 4.42 3.30
N ASP A 96 -3.28 3.98 3.12
CA ASP A 96 -4.35 4.17 4.09
C ASP A 96 -4.69 2.82 4.75
N PHE A 97 -4.19 2.64 5.96
CA PHE A 97 -4.41 1.44 6.75
C PHE A 97 -5.74 1.47 7.51
N ASN A 98 -6.47 2.59 7.49
CA ASN A 98 -7.70 2.79 8.27
C ASN A 98 -7.55 2.40 9.76
N LEU A 99 -6.34 2.55 10.32
CA LEU A 99 -6.06 2.25 11.72
C LEU A 99 -6.75 3.28 12.61
N PRO A 100 -7.33 2.86 13.75
CA PRO A 100 -7.85 3.79 14.73
C PRO A 100 -6.72 4.71 15.20
N SER A 101 -7.02 6.00 15.35
CA SER A 101 -6.07 6.95 15.92
C SER A 101 -5.64 6.48 17.31
N ALA A 102 -4.33 6.50 17.58
CA ALA A 102 -3.72 5.98 18.81
C ALA A 102 -4.12 6.75 20.10
N GLY A 103 -5.06 7.70 20.03
CA GLY A 103 -5.52 8.54 21.15
C GLY A 103 -7.01 8.42 21.50
N GLY A 104 -7.73 7.41 21.00
CA GLY A 104 -9.18 7.28 21.16
C GLY A 104 -9.66 6.36 22.29
N THR A 105 -9.15 6.51 23.52
CA THR A 105 -9.81 5.93 24.71
C THR A 105 -10.01 6.99 25.77
N SER A 106 -11.17 7.63 25.80
CA SER A 106 -11.75 8.19 27.02
C SER A 106 -13.18 8.63 26.72
N GLY A 107 -14.11 7.73 26.98
CA GLY A 107 -15.54 7.97 26.84
C GLY A 107 -16.38 6.85 27.42
N GLU A 108 -15.88 6.17 28.47
CA GLU A 108 -16.77 5.46 29.39
C GLU A 108 -17.57 6.54 30.14
N VAL A 109 -18.67 7.01 29.56
CA VAL A 109 -19.72 7.67 30.35
C VAL A 109 -20.46 6.54 31.04
N ARG A 110 -20.00 6.18 32.24
CA ARG A 110 -20.86 5.51 33.22
C ARG A 110 -21.80 6.58 33.77
N GLU A 111 -23.04 6.59 33.30
CA GLU A 111 -24.13 7.26 34.03
C GLU A 111 -24.30 6.55 35.38
N PHE A 112 -24.26 7.34 36.46
CA PHE A 112 -24.67 6.96 37.81
C PHE A 112 -26.09 7.48 38.06
#